data_AF-A0A7H1Q2P9-F1
#
_entry.id   AF-A0A7H1Q2P9-F1
#
_cell.length_a   1.000
_cell.length_b   1.000
_cell.length_c   1.000
_cell.angle_alpha   90.00
_cell.angle_beta   90.00
_cell.angle_gamma   90.00
#
_symmetry.space_group_name_H-M   'P 1'
#
loop_
_entity.id
_entity.type
_entity.pdbx_description
1 polymer ?
#
loop_
_entity_poly.entity_id
_entity_poly.type
_entity_poly.pdbx_seq_one_letter_code
_entity_poly.pdbx_strand_id
1 'polypeptide(L)'
;MRVHGIDLSRAMVARLRAKPGGAAVPVTFGDFATTRVPGTFDLACLVFDTIMNLTSQDAQVDCFRTAAAHLDPGGCFVVEVGVPDLRRLPPGQEAVPFRVDGRRLGFDVYDVATQSVSSHHVEVADGRGTCRAIPFRYVWPAELDLMARLAGMRLRERWSDWERSPFTGESRQHVSVWGKTGAW
;
A
#
# COMPACT_ATOMS: atom_id res chain seq x y z
N MET A 1 5.28 -22.20 6.09
CA MET A 1 5.64 -21.03 5.26
C MET A 1 6.58 -20.14 6.07
N ARG A 2 7.68 -19.66 5.47
CA ARG A 2 8.61 -18.73 6.13
C ARG A 2 8.26 -17.31 5.68
N VAL A 3 8.18 -16.36 6.61
CA VAL A 3 7.84 -14.96 6.33
C VAL A 3 8.87 -14.06 6.99
N HIS A 4 9.30 -13.00 6.32
CA HIS A 4 10.18 -11.96 6.85
C HIS A 4 9.49 -10.61 6.71
N GLY A 5 9.41 -9.82 7.78
CA GLY A 5 8.80 -8.49 7.77
C GLY A 5 9.83 -7.37 7.66
N ILE A 6 9.46 -6.28 7.00
CA ILE A 6 10.17 -4.99 7.06
C ILE A 6 9.18 -3.96 7.61
N ASP A 7 9.54 -3.28 8.70
CA ASP A 7 8.66 -2.26 9.31
C ASP A 7 9.51 -1.18 10.01
N LEU A 8 9.14 0.09 9.85
CA LEU A 8 9.80 1.22 10.53
C LEU A 8 9.36 1.34 12.00
N SER A 9 8.16 0.88 12.33
CA SER A 9 7.49 1.10 13.60
C SER A 9 7.82 0.02 14.62
N ARG A 10 8.72 0.36 15.55
CA ARG A 10 9.01 -0.47 16.74
C ARG A 10 7.74 -0.83 17.53
N ALA A 11 6.78 0.09 17.60
CA ALA A 11 5.52 -0.14 18.30
C ALA A 11 4.64 -1.18 17.58
N MET A 12 4.57 -1.15 16.25
CA MET A 12 3.83 -2.18 15.49
C MET A 12 4.51 -3.53 15.57
N VAL A 13 5.84 -3.58 15.51
CA VAL A 13 6.59 -4.83 15.68
C VAL A 13 6.41 -5.40 17.08
N ALA A 14 6.40 -4.58 18.14
CA ALA A 14 6.10 -5.06 19.48
C ALA A 14 4.70 -5.72 19.57
N ARG A 15 3.69 -5.11 18.93
CA ARG A 15 2.34 -5.69 18.82
C ARG A 15 2.33 -6.96 17.99
N LEU A 16 3.09 -7.03 16.90
CA LEU A 16 3.27 -8.26 16.11
C LEU A 16 3.82 -9.38 17.02
N ARG A 17 4.85 -9.10 17.82
CA ARG A 17 5.47 -10.11 18.71
C ARG A 17 4.54 -10.65 19.78
N ALA A 18 3.62 -9.83 20.27
CA ALA A 18 2.64 -10.24 21.27
C ALA A 18 1.55 -11.18 20.72
N LYS A 19 1.38 -11.29 19.39
CA LYS A 19 0.40 -12.20 18.77
C LYS A 19 0.90 -13.65 18.80
N PRO A 20 0.00 -14.66 18.86
CA PRO A 20 0.36 -16.06 18.71
C PRO A 20 1.21 -16.30 17.45
N GLY A 21 2.36 -16.95 17.59
CA GLY A 21 3.33 -17.18 16.51
C GLY A 21 4.15 -15.95 16.07
N GLY A 22 3.79 -14.75 16.54
CA GLY A 22 4.42 -13.50 16.15
C GLY A 22 5.89 -13.41 16.53
N ALA A 23 6.33 -14.06 17.62
CA ALA A 23 7.74 -14.14 18.03
C ALA A 23 8.63 -14.85 17.00
N ALA A 24 8.07 -15.73 16.16
CA ALA A 24 8.84 -16.54 15.21
C ALA A 24 9.10 -15.85 13.85
N VAL A 25 8.46 -14.71 13.55
CA VAL A 25 8.56 -14.03 12.25
C VAL A 25 9.76 -13.07 12.23
N PRO A 26 10.89 -13.29 11.56
CA PRO A 26 11.99 -12.32 11.55
C PRO A 26 11.52 -10.94 11.03
N VAL A 27 12.01 -9.86 11.65
CA VAL A 27 11.67 -8.49 11.21
C VAL A 27 12.94 -7.65 11.13
N THR A 28 13.14 -6.99 9.99
CA THR A 28 14.16 -5.95 9.82
C THR A 28 13.52 -4.58 10.01
N PHE A 29 14.12 -3.76 10.86
CA PHE A 29 13.69 -2.36 10.99
C PHE A 29 14.25 -1.52 9.85
N GLY A 30 13.39 -0.87 9.08
CA GLY A 30 13.83 -0.03 7.98
C GLY A 30 12.69 0.37 7.04
N ASP A 31 12.99 1.32 6.16
CA ASP A 31 12.08 1.76 5.10
C ASP A 31 11.99 0.68 4.03
N PHE A 32 10.79 0.15 3.79
CA PHE A 32 10.58 -0.91 2.81
C PHE A 32 10.84 -0.48 1.37
N ALA A 33 10.95 0.81 1.07
CA ALA A 33 11.36 1.30 -0.24
C ALA A 33 12.81 0.92 -0.58
N THR A 34 13.70 0.81 0.42
CA THR A 34 15.15 0.68 0.21
C THR A 34 15.81 -0.43 1.02
N THR A 35 15.17 -0.91 2.08
CA THR A 35 15.74 -1.92 2.98
C THR A 35 15.82 -3.28 2.30
N ARG A 36 17.00 -3.91 2.40
CA ARG A 36 17.25 -5.27 1.91
C ARG A 36 17.41 -6.25 3.07
N VAL A 37 16.90 -7.47 2.87
CA VAL A 37 17.06 -8.59 3.80
C VAL A 37 17.80 -9.74 3.11
N PRO A 38 18.58 -10.55 3.86
CA PRO A 38 19.31 -11.66 3.25
C PRO A 38 18.38 -12.69 2.60
N GLY A 39 18.77 -13.16 1.41
CA GLY A 39 18.07 -14.20 0.66
C GLY A 39 17.12 -13.65 -0.40
N THR A 40 16.48 -14.59 -1.09
CA THR A 40 15.44 -14.36 -2.09
C THR A 40 14.14 -15.06 -1.69
N PHE A 41 13.04 -14.66 -2.33
CA PHE A 41 11.69 -15.05 -1.99
C PHE A 41 10.88 -15.35 -3.25
N ASP A 42 9.97 -16.31 -3.16
CA ASP A 42 8.97 -16.58 -4.20
C ASP A 42 7.89 -15.48 -4.25
N LEU A 43 7.71 -14.75 -3.13
CA LEU A 43 6.67 -13.75 -2.95
C LEU A 43 7.17 -12.57 -2.11
N ALA A 44 6.89 -11.37 -2.59
CA ALA A 44 6.90 -10.13 -1.82
C ALA A 44 5.48 -9.55 -1.85
N CYS A 45 5.00 -8.98 -0.74
CA CYS A 45 3.66 -8.39 -0.72
C CYS A 45 3.55 -7.13 0.13
N LEU A 46 2.70 -6.22 -0.33
CA LEU A 46 2.23 -5.06 0.41
C LEU A 46 0.70 -5.12 0.42
N VAL A 47 0.11 -5.28 1.59
CA VAL A 47 -1.35 -5.42 1.74
C VAL A 47 -1.95 -4.18 2.39
N PHE A 48 -3.25 -3.97 2.19
CA PHE A 48 -4.01 -2.89 2.84
C PHE A 48 -3.35 -1.50 2.73
N ASP A 49 -3.21 -1.01 1.49
CA ASP A 49 -2.72 0.33 1.14
C ASP A 49 -1.27 0.65 1.52
N THR A 50 -0.49 -0.36 1.94
CA THR A 50 0.88 -0.13 2.45
C THR A 50 1.75 0.68 1.48
N ILE A 51 1.63 0.45 0.16
CA ILE A 51 2.36 1.20 -0.87
C ILE A 51 2.13 2.72 -0.81
N MET A 52 0.96 3.16 -0.37
CA MET A 52 0.60 4.59 -0.29
C MET A 52 1.33 5.33 0.84
N ASN A 53 1.92 4.60 1.81
CA ASN A 53 2.77 5.19 2.87
C ASN A 53 4.06 5.81 2.30
N LEU A 54 4.44 5.44 1.07
CA LEU A 54 5.51 6.10 0.33
C LEU A 54 4.93 7.33 -0.38
N THR A 55 5.23 8.50 0.16
CA THR A 55 4.59 9.77 -0.24
C THR A 55 5.22 10.42 -1.47
N SER A 56 5.99 9.67 -2.26
CA SER A 56 6.54 10.13 -3.56
C SER A 56 6.51 9.00 -4.58
N GLN A 57 6.42 9.36 -5.85
CA GLN A 57 6.51 8.39 -6.94
C GLN A 57 7.86 7.68 -6.95
N ASP A 58 8.96 8.41 -6.73
CA ASP A 58 10.31 7.85 -6.70
C ASP A 58 10.47 6.77 -5.61
N ALA A 59 9.94 7.03 -4.41
CA ALA A 59 9.97 6.03 -3.34
C ALA A 59 9.15 4.79 -3.72
N GLN A 60 7.98 4.96 -4.35
CA GLN A 60 7.19 3.84 -4.87
C GLN A 60 7.97 3.06 -5.95
N VAL A 61 8.63 3.74 -6.89
CA VAL A 61 9.51 3.11 -7.89
C VAL A 61 10.64 2.31 -7.22
N ASP A 62 11.30 2.89 -6.23
CA ASP A 62 12.39 2.24 -5.49
C ASP A 62 11.88 1.02 -4.71
N CYS A 63 10.67 1.09 -4.15
CA CYS A 63 10.01 -0.07 -3.56
C CYS A 63 9.80 -1.20 -4.57
N PHE A 64 9.35 -0.91 -5.79
CA PHE A 64 9.21 -1.93 -6.84
C PHE A 64 10.56 -2.55 -7.21
N ARG A 65 11.63 -1.75 -7.30
CA ARG A 65 13.00 -2.24 -7.53
C ARG A 65 13.49 -3.11 -6.38
N THR A 66 13.26 -2.68 -5.15
CA THR A 66 13.61 -3.39 -3.92
C THR A 66 12.87 -4.72 -3.84
N ALA A 67 11.57 -4.74 -4.13
CA ALA A 67 10.79 -5.97 -4.22
C ALA A 67 11.35 -6.91 -5.29
N ALA A 68 11.56 -6.44 -6.52
CA ALA A 68 12.13 -7.24 -7.60
C ALA A 68 13.50 -7.83 -7.24
N ALA A 69 14.33 -7.09 -6.51
CA ALA A 69 15.65 -7.55 -6.10
C ALA A 69 15.61 -8.64 -5.00
N HIS A 70 14.51 -8.75 -4.26
CA HIS A 70 14.25 -9.86 -3.33
C HIS A 70 13.60 -11.07 -4.00
N LEU A 71 13.07 -10.94 -5.22
CA LEU A 71 12.38 -12.04 -5.88
C LEU A 71 13.33 -12.95 -6.66
N ASP A 72 13.11 -14.26 -6.55
CA ASP A 72 13.67 -15.24 -7.49
C ASP A 72 13.09 -15.03 -8.91
N PRO A 73 13.77 -15.50 -9.98
CA PRO A 73 13.15 -15.57 -11.30
C PRO A 73 11.81 -16.32 -11.24
N GLY A 74 10.73 -15.70 -11.73
CA GLY A 74 9.37 -16.24 -11.62
C GLY A 74 8.64 -15.92 -10.31
N GLY A 75 9.33 -15.37 -9.31
CA GLY A 75 8.74 -14.85 -8.08
C GLY A 75 7.78 -13.69 -8.34
N CYS A 76 6.84 -13.47 -7.42
CA CYS A 76 5.75 -12.51 -7.59
C CYS A 76 5.79 -11.37 -6.58
N PHE A 77 5.47 -10.16 -7.04
CA PHE A 77 5.15 -9.02 -6.20
C PHE A 77 3.64 -8.81 -6.17
N VAL A 78 3.03 -8.75 -4.98
CA VAL A 78 1.59 -8.57 -4.80
C VAL A 78 1.31 -7.28 -4.05
N VAL A 79 0.42 -6.45 -4.59
CA VAL A 79 -0.05 -5.22 -3.94
C VAL A 79 -1.56 -5.22 -3.85
N GLU A 80 -2.10 -5.03 -2.64
CA GLU A 80 -3.50 -4.69 -2.40
C GLU A 80 -3.59 -3.19 -2.05
N VAL A 81 -4.35 -2.44 -2.85
CA VAL A 81 -4.47 -0.99 -2.67
C VAL A 81 -5.81 -0.46 -3.22
N GLY A 82 -6.33 0.58 -2.59
CA GLY A 82 -7.51 1.33 -3.01
C GLY A 82 -7.35 2.01 -4.37
N VAL A 83 -8.46 2.15 -5.08
CA VAL A 83 -8.59 3.05 -6.23
C VAL A 83 -9.04 4.41 -5.68
N PRO A 84 -8.36 5.53 -6.02
CA PRO A 84 -8.68 6.82 -5.42
C PRO A 84 -10.12 7.24 -5.78
N ASP A 85 -10.85 7.74 -4.78
CA ASP A 85 -12.29 8.05 -4.86
C ASP A 85 -12.59 9.36 -5.65
N LEU A 86 -11.77 9.72 -6.65
CA LEU A 86 -11.86 11.01 -7.36
C LEU A 86 -13.19 11.22 -8.11
N ARG A 87 -13.92 10.15 -8.44
CA ARG A 87 -15.29 10.25 -9.00
C ARG A 87 -16.28 10.90 -8.03
N ARG A 88 -15.96 10.93 -6.73
CA ARG A 88 -16.73 11.56 -5.66
C ARG A 88 -16.26 12.99 -5.36
N LEU A 89 -15.28 13.50 -6.12
CA LEU A 89 -14.66 14.80 -5.90
C LEU A 89 -15.03 15.78 -7.05
N PRO A 90 -16.08 16.60 -6.87
CA PRO A 90 -16.45 17.62 -7.86
C PRO A 90 -15.35 18.66 -8.07
N PRO A 91 -15.30 19.33 -9.24
CA PRO A 91 -14.38 20.43 -9.48
C PRO A 91 -14.47 21.50 -8.38
N GLY A 92 -13.31 21.89 -7.84
CA GLY A 92 -13.20 22.88 -6.76
C GLY A 92 -13.39 22.33 -5.35
N GLN A 93 -13.67 21.03 -5.19
CA GLN A 93 -13.62 20.35 -3.90
C GLN A 93 -12.32 19.57 -3.74
N GLU A 94 -11.87 19.43 -2.49
CA GLU A 94 -10.62 18.73 -2.14
C GLU A 94 -10.85 17.56 -1.17
N ALA A 95 -12.00 17.51 -0.49
CA ALA A 95 -12.25 16.53 0.57
C ALA A 95 -13.33 15.50 0.21
N VAL A 96 -13.03 14.22 0.45
CA VAL A 96 -13.98 13.11 0.30
C VAL A 96 -14.18 12.42 1.66
N PRO A 97 -15.38 12.48 2.27
CA PRO A 97 -15.65 11.76 3.51
C PRO A 97 -15.79 10.25 3.24
N PHE A 98 -15.11 9.42 4.06
CA PHE A 98 -15.26 7.95 4.06
C PHE A 98 -15.93 7.43 5.33
N ARG A 99 -16.01 8.25 6.39
CA ARG A 99 -16.72 7.92 7.62
C ARG A 99 -17.40 9.15 8.18
N VAL A 100 -18.70 9.03 8.47
CA VAL A 100 -19.45 10.03 9.22
C VAL A 100 -20.30 9.27 10.23
N ASP A 101 -19.77 9.11 11.43
CA ASP A 101 -20.55 8.64 12.58
C ASP A 101 -20.51 9.73 13.65
N GLY A 102 -21.53 9.82 14.50
CA GLY A 102 -21.75 11.00 15.35
C GLY A 102 -20.55 11.44 16.21
N ARG A 103 -19.60 10.53 16.50
CA ARG A 103 -18.37 10.82 17.24
C ARG A 103 -17.10 10.67 16.42
N ARG A 104 -17.14 10.15 15.19
CA ARG A 104 -15.96 9.95 14.34
C ARG A 104 -16.22 10.38 12.91
N LEU A 105 -15.35 11.26 12.45
CA LEU A 105 -15.33 11.75 11.08
C LEU A 105 -14.02 11.31 10.43
N GLY A 106 -14.12 10.70 9.26
CA GLY A 106 -13.00 10.28 8.43
C GLY A 106 -13.15 10.85 7.03
N PHE A 107 -12.15 11.59 6.55
CA PHE A 107 -12.15 12.15 5.20
C PHE A 107 -10.73 12.25 4.65
N ASP A 108 -10.62 12.09 3.35
CA ASP A 108 -9.38 12.25 2.61
C ASP A 108 -9.35 13.60 1.91
N VAL A 109 -8.26 14.34 2.04
CA VAL A 109 -8.01 15.59 1.32
C VAL A 109 -7.01 15.33 0.20
N TYR A 110 -7.40 15.59 -1.04
CA TYR A 110 -6.64 15.29 -2.25
C TYR A 110 -5.98 16.53 -2.84
N ASP A 111 -4.72 16.39 -3.22
CA ASP A 111 -4.10 17.20 -4.27
C ASP A 111 -3.99 16.33 -5.52
N VAL A 112 -4.89 16.56 -6.47
CA VAL A 112 -5.00 15.77 -7.69
C VAL A 112 -3.85 15.99 -8.67
N ALA A 113 -3.10 17.10 -8.53
CA ALA A 113 -1.96 17.40 -9.40
C ALA A 113 -0.72 16.60 -8.97
N THR A 114 -0.52 16.41 -7.67
CA THR A 114 0.64 15.68 -7.12
C THR A 114 0.33 14.22 -6.74
N GLN A 115 -0.94 13.84 -6.79
CA GLN A 115 -1.49 12.59 -6.26
C GLN A 115 -1.30 12.42 -4.74
N SER A 116 -1.10 13.51 -4.02
CA SER A 116 -1.00 13.50 -2.57
C SER A 116 -2.39 13.35 -1.96
N VAL A 117 -2.50 12.58 -0.88
CA VAL A 117 -3.73 12.48 -0.10
C VAL A 117 -3.40 12.50 1.38
N SER A 118 -4.10 13.35 2.14
CA SER A 118 -4.03 13.36 3.60
C SER A 118 -5.29 12.74 4.17
N SER A 119 -5.17 11.63 4.87
CA SER A 119 -6.30 10.98 5.53
C SER A 119 -6.50 11.54 6.92
N HIS A 120 -7.62 12.23 7.12
CA HIS A 120 -8.00 12.85 8.38
C HIS A 120 -8.89 11.91 9.18
N HIS A 121 -8.49 11.65 10.43
CA HIS A 121 -9.27 10.93 11.42
C HIS A 121 -9.58 11.86 12.59
N VAL A 122 -10.85 12.22 12.71
CA VAL A 122 -11.37 13.09 13.76
C VAL A 122 -12.19 12.23 14.72
N GLU A 123 -11.94 12.37 16.02
CA GLU A 123 -12.76 11.78 17.08
C GLU A 123 -13.24 12.89 18.00
N VAL A 124 -14.54 12.90 18.28
CA VAL A 124 -15.21 13.85 19.15
C VAL A 124 -15.74 13.11 20.38
N ALA A 125 -15.24 13.51 21.54
CA ALA A 125 -15.66 12.99 22.83
C ALA A 125 -15.81 14.14 23.83
N ASP A 126 -16.92 14.14 24.57
CA ASP A 126 -17.17 15.05 25.69
C ASP A 126 -16.99 16.53 25.31
N GLY A 127 -17.47 16.91 24.13
CA GLY A 127 -17.37 18.27 23.59
C GLY A 127 -15.99 18.68 23.07
N ARG A 128 -15.02 17.74 23.02
CA ARG A 128 -13.66 17.97 22.51
C ARG A 128 -13.39 17.11 21.29
N GLY A 129 -12.78 17.71 20.27
CA GLY A 129 -12.33 17.01 19.07
C GLY A 129 -10.81 16.80 19.08
N THR A 130 -10.35 15.62 18.71
CA THR A 130 -8.97 15.35 18.30
C THR A 130 -8.94 15.06 16.81
N CYS A 131 -7.95 15.59 16.09
CA CYS A 131 -7.76 15.34 14.67
C CYS A 131 -6.34 14.85 14.42
N ARG A 132 -6.21 13.78 13.64
CA ARG A 132 -4.93 13.29 13.12
C ARG A 132 -5.00 13.26 11.60
N ALA A 133 -4.01 13.85 10.94
CA ALA A 133 -3.80 13.71 9.50
C ALA A 133 -2.63 12.76 9.25
N ILE A 134 -2.80 11.81 8.32
CA ILE A 134 -1.76 10.88 7.90
C ILE A 134 -1.51 11.11 6.41
N PRO A 135 -0.28 11.45 5.99
CA PRO A 135 0.03 11.70 4.60
C PRO A 135 0.23 10.39 3.84
N PHE A 136 -0.26 10.37 2.61
CA PHE A 136 -0.14 9.27 1.67
C PHE A 136 0.02 9.83 0.25
N ARG A 137 0.43 8.96 -0.68
CA ARG A 137 0.33 9.22 -2.11
C ARG A 137 -0.48 8.10 -2.76
N TYR A 138 -1.62 8.43 -3.35
CA TYR A 138 -2.39 7.45 -4.11
C TYR A 138 -1.72 7.15 -5.45
N VAL A 139 -2.08 6.03 -6.05
CA VAL A 139 -1.42 5.51 -7.24
C VAL A 139 -2.44 4.83 -8.14
N TRP A 140 -2.32 5.04 -9.46
CA TRP A 140 -3.23 4.41 -10.41
C TRP A 140 -2.77 3.00 -10.79
N PRO A 141 -3.70 2.09 -11.15
CA PRO A 141 -3.42 0.76 -11.71
C PRO A 141 -2.30 0.74 -12.76
N ALA A 142 -2.40 1.61 -13.78
CA ALA A 142 -1.45 1.65 -14.88
C ALA A 142 -0.08 2.24 -14.47
N GLU A 143 -0.06 3.12 -13.46
CA GLU A 143 1.18 3.66 -12.90
C GLU A 143 1.97 2.55 -12.19
N LEU A 144 1.29 1.72 -11.38
CA LEU A 144 1.88 0.52 -10.78
C LEU A 144 2.44 -0.45 -11.84
N ASP A 145 1.71 -0.65 -12.93
CA ASP A 145 2.17 -1.50 -14.03
C ASP A 145 3.45 -0.95 -14.69
N LEU A 146 3.55 0.36 -14.84
CA LEU A 146 4.77 1.01 -15.33
C LEU A 146 5.94 0.84 -14.35
N MET A 147 5.72 1.07 -13.05
CA MET A 147 6.73 0.85 -12.01
C MET A 147 7.22 -0.61 -11.99
N ALA A 148 6.30 -1.57 -12.12
CA ALA A 148 6.62 -2.98 -12.24
C ALA A 148 7.49 -3.26 -13.48
N ARG A 149 7.17 -2.67 -14.64
CA ARG A 149 7.99 -2.81 -15.85
C ARG A 149 9.40 -2.26 -15.67
N LEU A 150 9.54 -1.10 -15.03
CA LEU A 150 10.85 -0.48 -14.72
C LEU A 150 11.70 -1.37 -13.79
N ALA A 151 11.05 -2.20 -12.98
CA ALA A 151 11.69 -3.16 -12.07
C ALA A 151 11.85 -4.57 -12.67
N GLY A 152 11.58 -4.77 -13.96
CA GLY A 152 11.74 -6.09 -14.61
C GLY A 152 10.62 -7.08 -14.28
N MET A 153 9.41 -6.59 -14.05
CA MET A 153 8.22 -7.39 -13.79
C MET A 153 7.13 -7.16 -14.85
N ARG A 154 6.15 -8.06 -14.93
CA ARG A 154 4.97 -7.96 -15.80
C ARG A 154 3.71 -8.31 -15.03
N LEU A 155 2.62 -7.57 -15.28
CA LEU A 155 1.33 -7.87 -14.68
C LEU A 155 0.89 -9.27 -15.13
N ARG A 156 0.53 -10.11 -14.15
CA ARG A 156 -0.02 -11.44 -14.38
C ARG A 156 -1.53 -11.42 -14.20
N GLU A 157 -1.97 -10.93 -13.04
CA GLU A 157 -3.35 -11.03 -12.58
C GLU A 157 -3.76 -9.76 -11.84
N ARG A 158 -5.04 -9.38 -11.94
CA ARG A 158 -5.63 -8.25 -11.22
C ARG A 158 -7.09 -8.53 -10.88
N TRP A 159 -7.45 -8.34 -9.62
CA TRP A 159 -8.79 -8.58 -9.07
C TRP A 159 -9.24 -7.41 -8.19
N SER A 160 -10.52 -7.34 -7.86
CA SER A 160 -11.02 -6.35 -6.89
C SER A 160 -10.84 -6.77 -5.42
N ASP A 161 -10.50 -8.03 -5.16
CA ASP A 161 -10.34 -8.60 -3.82
C ASP A 161 -9.57 -9.93 -3.84
N TRP A 162 -9.35 -10.50 -2.65
CA TRP A 162 -8.68 -11.79 -2.46
C TRP A 162 -9.52 -13.01 -2.86
N GLU A 163 -10.83 -12.84 -3.05
CA GLU A 163 -11.73 -13.87 -3.60
C GLU A 163 -11.65 -13.94 -5.14
N ARG A 164 -10.81 -13.08 -5.74
CA ARG A 164 -10.55 -12.99 -7.17
C ARG A 164 -11.73 -12.49 -7.99
N SER A 165 -12.59 -11.67 -7.38
CA SER A 165 -13.65 -10.99 -8.11
C SER A 165 -13.08 -10.12 -9.25
N PRO A 166 -13.79 -10.00 -10.40
CA PRO A 166 -13.30 -9.22 -11.53
C PRO A 166 -13.01 -7.76 -11.17
N PHE A 167 -11.83 -7.27 -11.55
CA PHE A 167 -11.51 -5.84 -11.49
C PHE A 167 -12.21 -5.10 -12.63
N THR A 168 -12.99 -4.06 -12.32
CA THR A 168 -13.76 -3.26 -13.28
C THR A 168 -13.63 -1.76 -12.98
N GLY A 169 -14.23 -0.91 -13.81
CA GLY A 169 -14.30 0.53 -13.55
C GLY A 169 -15.05 0.92 -12.25
N GLU A 170 -15.81 0.00 -11.66
CA GLU A 170 -16.53 0.21 -10.40
C GLU A 170 -15.79 -0.32 -9.17
N SER A 171 -14.65 -0.99 -9.35
CA SER A 171 -13.87 -1.52 -8.23
C SER A 171 -13.23 -0.39 -7.42
N ARG A 172 -13.38 -0.43 -6.09
CA ARG A 172 -12.83 0.57 -5.16
C ARG A 172 -11.43 0.25 -4.63
N GLN A 173 -10.93 -0.93 -4.95
CA GLN A 173 -9.59 -1.40 -4.63
C GLN A 173 -9.19 -2.47 -5.66
N HIS A 174 -7.94 -2.88 -5.63
CA HIS A 174 -7.48 -4.02 -6.38
C HIS A 174 -6.38 -4.79 -5.68
N VAL A 175 -6.30 -6.08 -5.97
CA VAL A 175 -5.15 -6.95 -5.72
C VAL A 175 -4.47 -7.19 -7.06
N SER A 176 -3.21 -6.77 -7.20
CA SER A 176 -2.42 -6.94 -8.42
C SER A 176 -1.21 -7.81 -8.17
N VAL A 177 -0.94 -8.71 -9.11
CA VAL A 177 0.17 -9.65 -9.08
C VAL A 177 1.08 -9.39 -10.27
N TRP A 178 2.33 -9.03 -10.02
CA TRP A 178 3.36 -8.93 -11.05
C TRP A 178 4.39 -10.04 -10.89
N GLY A 179 4.77 -10.71 -11.98
CA GLY A 179 5.82 -11.72 -11.98
C GLY A 179 7.16 -11.12 -12.45
N LYS A 180 8.25 -11.45 -11.76
CA LYS A 180 9.61 -11.11 -12.20
C LYS A 180 9.96 -11.92 -13.44
N THR A 181 10.20 -11.23 -14.55
CA THR A 181 10.66 -11.87 -15.78
C THR A 181 12.08 -12.36 -15.58
N GLY A 182 12.38 -13.60 -15.99
CA GLY A 182 13.76 -14.08 -16.04
C GLY A 182 14.62 -13.15 -16.90
N ALA A 183 15.93 -13.09 -16.64
CA ALA A 183 16.85 -12.40 -17.54
C ALA A 183 16.73 -13.06 -18.93
N TRP A 184 16.57 -12.24 -19.97
CA TRP A 184 16.60 -12.68 -21.37
C TRP A 184 18.01 -13.05 -21.77
#